data_AF-A0A941CCB3-F1
#
_entry.id   AF-A0A941CCB3-F1
#
_cell.length_a   1.000
_cell.length_b   1.000
_cell.length_c   1.000
_cell.angle_alpha   90.00
_cell.angle_beta   90.00
_cell.angle_gamma   90.00
#
_symmetry.space_group_name_H-M   'P 1'
#
loop_
_entity.id
_entity.type
_entity.pdbx_description
1 polymer ?
#
loop_
_entity_poly.entity_id
_entity_poly.type
_entity_poly.pdbx_seq_one_letter_code
_entity_poly.pdbx_strand_id
1 'polypeptide(L)'
;MVKKISLILTLTVLLGCKNDDDSGVLDNAVDGQNSITLVTGIALKASALDMPLVFGNPNIKNNGVFIAPNPTGSDGIFSVSSVTGGSISNLWIIPGNAQKVYQEVNFLTTLTDVNYEDADLTAVAVENISGINGTDITINLENFSSGYYRVFIKTANGLSWENLFLNNDGNTSIQDIEDFWK
;
A
#
# COMPACT_ATOMS: atom_id res chain seq x y z
N MET A 1 47.67 9.37 -49.06
CA MET A 1 46.62 10.18 -48.37
C MET A 1 45.81 10.83 -49.47
N VAL A 2 44.50 10.61 -49.65
CA VAL A 2 43.39 10.83 -48.70
C VAL A 2 42.32 9.73 -48.86
N LYS A 3 41.59 9.51 -47.76
CA LYS A 3 40.61 8.47 -47.45
C LYS A 3 39.34 8.52 -48.33
N LYS A 4 38.76 7.32 -48.53
CA LYS A 4 37.43 7.05 -49.08
C LYS A 4 36.32 7.68 -48.24
N ILE A 5 35.31 8.25 -48.87
CA ILE A 5 33.97 8.45 -48.30
C ILE A 5 32.95 8.06 -49.37
N SER A 6 32.39 6.86 -49.24
CA SER A 6 31.17 6.47 -49.94
C SER A 6 29.98 6.82 -49.05
N LEU A 7 29.12 7.71 -49.55
CA LEU A 7 27.87 8.10 -48.89
C LEU A 7 26.81 7.02 -49.18
N ILE A 8 26.46 6.23 -48.17
CA ILE A 8 25.33 5.29 -48.22
C ILE A 8 24.12 6.02 -47.63
N LEU A 9 23.12 6.27 -48.47
CA LEU A 9 21.83 6.85 -48.07
C LEU A 9 20.90 5.70 -47.66
N THR A 10 20.80 5.47 -46.34
CA THR A 10 19.89 4.45 -45.80
C THR A 10 18.49 5.04 -45.65
N LEU A 11 17.57 4.60 -46.51
CA LEU A 11 16.14 4.87 -46.45
C LEU A 11 15.53 3.95 -45.37
N THR A 12 15.23 4.47 -44.18
CA THR A 12 14.50 3.73 -43.15
C THR A 12 13.01 3.69 -43.51
N VAL A 13 12.58 2.50 -43.91
CA VAL A 13 11.16 2.13 -44.02
C VAL A 13 10.58 2.12 -42.60
N LEU A 14 9.60 3.00 -42.33
CA LEU A 14 8.75 2.90 -41.14
C LEU A 14 7.89 1.65 -41.29
N LEU A 15 8.36 0.54 -40.72
CA LEU A 15 7.52 -0.62 -40.43
C LEU A 15 6.56 -0.22 -39.32
N GLY A 16 5.32 0.09 -39.71
CA GLY A 16 4.19 0.06 -38.79
C GLY A 16 3.96 -1.38 -38.35
N CYS A 17 4.46 -1.74 -37.18
CA CYS A 17 4.08 -2.96 -36.49
C CYS A 17 2.78 -2.70 -35.72
N LYS A 18 1.71 -3.21 -36.30
CA LYS A 18 0.50 -3.62 -35.59
C LYS A 18 0.88 -4.89 -34.82
N ASN A 19 0.86 -4.85 -33.49
CA ASN A 19 0.82 -6.06 -32.67
C ASN A 19 -0.53 -6.09 -31.97
N ASP A 20 -1.47 -6.82 -32.56
CA ASP A 20 -2.43 -7.60 -31.78
C ASP A 20 -1.72 -8.92 -31.40
N ASP A 21 -2.04 -9.41 -30.21
CA ASP A 21 -1.66 -10.64 -29.52
C ASP A 21 -0.39 -10.71 -28.64
N ASP A 22 -0.69 -11.07 -27.39
CA ASP A 22 0.05 -11.79 -26.36
C ASP A 22 1.27 -11.14 -25.68
N SER A 23 1.00 -10.54 -24.52
CA SER A 23 1.49 -11.07 -23.25
C SER A 23 0.63 -10.55 -22.11
N GLY A 24 0.07 -11.45 -21.29
CA GLY A 24 -0.59 -11.09 -20.03
C GLY A 24 0.38 -10.34 -19.11
N VAL A 25 0.36 -9.02 -19.21
CA VAL A 25 0.84 -8.13 -18.16
C VAL A 25 -0.36 -7.86 -17.29
N LEU A 26 -0.29 -8.34 -16.05
CA LEU A 26 -1.26 -8.02 -15.01
C LEU A 26 -1.37 -6.50 -14.92
N ASP A 27 -2.44 -5.94 -15.48
CA ASP A 27 -2.87 -4.55 -15.38
C ASP A 27 -3.48 -4.27 -13.99
N ASN A 28 -2.83 -4.79 -12.94
CA ASN A 28 -3.31 -4.76 -11.55
C ASN A 28 -2.87 -3.48 -10.80
N ALA A 29 -2.43 -2.46 -11.53
CA ALA A 29 -2.29 -1.11 -10.99
C ALA A 29 -3.43 -0.27 -11.58
N VAL A 30 -4.56 -0.22 -10.88
CA VAL A 30 -5.58 0.80 -11.17
C VAL A 30 -4.93 2.16 -10.89
N ASP A 31 -4.40 2.81 -11.92
CA ASP A 31 -3.94 4.20 -11.87
C ASP A 31 -5.12 5.08 -11.40
N GLY A 32 -5.13 5.44 -10.12
CA GLY A 32 -6.23 6.19 -9.53
C GLY A 32 -6.31 6.11 -8.01
N GLN A 33 -7.28 6.82 -7.45
CA GLN A 33 -7.51 6.95 -6.01
C GLN A 33 -7.80 5.63 -5.26
N ASN A 34 -8.10 4.55 -6.01
CA ASN A 34 -8.39 3.20 -5.50
C ASN A 34 -7.26 2.20 -5.81
N SER A 35 -6.07 2.66 -6.15
CA SER A 35 -4.91 1.76 -6.30
C SER A 35 -4.65 1.02 -4.99
N ILE A 36 -4.26 -0.27 -5.06
CA ILE A 36 -3.92 -1.11 -3.89
C ILE A 36 -2.71 -0.55 -3.14
N THR A 37 -1.74 0.03 -3.85
CA THR A 37 -0.47 0.50 -3.26
C THR A 37 -0.50 1.96 -2.83
N LEU A 38 -1.47 2.75 -3.29
CA LEU A 38 -1.51 4.18 -3.00
C LEU A 38 -1.70 4.44 -1.50
N VAL A 39 -0.88 5.33 -0.94
CA VAL A 39 -1.01 5.90 0.42
C VAL A 39 -1.12 7.42 0.29
N THR A 40 -2.23 8.02 0.75
CA THR A 40 -2.48 9.48 0.61
C THR A 40 -2.42 10.25 1.92
N GLY A 41 -2.13 9.56 3.02
CA GLY A 41 -1.98 10.11 4.35
C GLY A 41 -1.78 8.99 5.37
N ILE A 42 -1.58 9.35 6.62
CA ILE A 42 -1.38 8.39 7.71
C ILE A 42 -2.09 8.84 9.00
N ALA A 43 -2.48 7.87 9.82
CA ALA A 43 -3.06 8.09 11.13
C ALA A 43 -2.10 7.54 12.21
N LEU A 44 -1.41 8.44 12.91
CA LEU A 44 -0.44 8.07 13.94
C LEU A 44 -1.16 7.81 15.27
N LYS A 45 -0.86 6.70 15.91
CA LYS A 45 -1.46 6.30 17.19
C LYS A 45 -0.55 5.35 17.96
N ALA A 46 -0.54 5.45 19.28
CA ALA A 46 0.25 4.56 20.13
C ALA A 46 -0.53 3.26 20.47
N SER A 47 -1.85 3.34 20.59
CA SER A 47 -2.74 2.21 20.84
C SER A 47 -3.95 2.19 19.90
N ALA A 48 -4.63 1.04 19.80
CA ALA A 48 -5.77 0.85 18.91
C ALA A 48 -6.98 1.74 19.23
N LEU A 49 -7.11 2.20 20.48
CA LEU A 49 -8.22 3.02 20.96
C LEU A 49 -7.85 4.50 21.15
N ASP A 50 -6.60 4.87 20.89
CA ASP A 50 -6.18 6.27 20.95
C ASP A 50 -6.81 7.07 19.81
N MET A 51 -7.11 8.33 20.09
CA MET A 51 -7.47 9.28 19.03
C MET A 51 -6.23 9.52 18.16
N PRO A 52 -6.28 9.22 16.84
CA PRO A 52 -5.10 9.33 16.01
C PRO A 52 -4.76 10.78 15.68
N LEU A 53 -3.47 11.07 15.56
CA LEU A 53 -2.99 12.27 14.87
C LEU A 53 -2.96 11.98 13.37
N VAL A 54 -3.77 12.71 12.61
CA VAL A 54 -3.93 12.47 11.18
C VAL A 54 -3.11 13.48 10.38
N PHE A 55 -2.33 12.97 9.43
CA PHE A 55 -1.56 13.78 8.48
C PHE A 55 -1.88 13.38 7.03
N GLY A 56 -1.96 14.36 6.14
CA GLY A 56 -2.48 14.19 4.79
C GLY A 56 -3.97 13.83 4.78
N ASN A 57 -4.41 13.03 3.80
CA ASN A 57 -5.77 12.52 3.70
C ASN A 57 -5.74 10.99 3.58
N PRO A 58 -5.69 10.23 4.69
CA PRO A 58 -5.53 8.77 4.64
C PRO A 58 -6.68 8.08 3.90
N ASN A 59 -6.36 7.36 2.83
CA ASN A 59 -7.28 6.52 2.07
C ASN A 59 -7.54 5.16 2.74
N ILE A 60 -8.08 5.19 3.96
CA ILE A 60 -8.31 4.00 4.79
C ILE A 60 -9.77 3.54 4.75
N LYS A 61 -10.00 2.24 5.00
CA LYS A 61 -11.32 1.65 5.23
C LYS A 61 -11.22 0.80 6.48
N ASN A 62 -11.63 1.33 7.62
CA ASN A 62 -11.49 0.67 8.92
C ASN A 62 -12.86 0.25 9.46
N ASN A 63 -13.34 -0.93 9.05
CA ASN A 63 -14.63 -1.48 9.51
C ASN A 63 -14.52 -2.05 10.94
N GLY A 64 -14.05 -1.24 11.89
CA GLY A 64 -13.80 -1.64 13.27
C GLY A 64 -12.52 -2.45 13.48
N VAL A 65 -11.60 -2.37 12.52
CA VAL A 65 -10.25 -2.97 12.59
C VAL A 65 -9.24 -1.84 12.71
N PHE A 66 -8.29 -1.97 13.63
CA PHE A 66 -7.30 -0.94 13.93
C PHE A 66 -5.89 -1.52 14.01
N ILE A 67 -4.90 -0.73 13.60
CA ILE A 67 -3.48 -1.05 13.74
C ILE A 67 -2.81 -0.10 14.72
N ALA A 68 -2.01 -0.65 15.64
CA ALA A 68 -1.17 0.13 16.55
C ALA A 68 0.06 -0.66 17.06
N PRO A 69 1.18 0.01 17.39
CA PRO A 69 1.43 1.43 17.17
C PRO A 69 1.60 1.75 15.66
N ASN A 70 1.37 3.01 15.29
CA ASN A 70 1.65 3.54 13.97
C ASN A 70 2.29 4.93 14.13
N PRO A 71 3.55 5.16 13.73
CA PRO A 71 4.47 4.18 13.14
C PRO A 71 4.83 3.06 14.12
N THR A 72 5.42 1.98 13.61
CA THR A 72 6.02 0.95 14.46
C THR A 72 7.29 1.47 15.15
N GLY A 73 7.76 0.73 16.16
CA GLY A 73 9.12 0.87 16.64
C GLY A 73 10.14 0.25 15.67
N SER A 74 11.42 0.28 16.08
CA SER A 74 12.53 -0.37 15.37
C SER A 74 12.46 -1.91 15.41
N ASP A 75 11.58 -2.46 16.23
CA ASP A 75 11.27 -3.89 16.28
C ASP A 75 10.27 -4.31 15.19
N GLY A 76 9.66 -3.37 14.46
CA GLY A 76 8.69 -3.68 13.40
C GLY A 76 7.43 -4.39 13.90
N ILE A 77 7.15 -4.31 15.20
CA ILE A 77 6.00 -4.98 15.82
C ILE A 77 4.79 -4.06 15.84
N PHE A 78 3.64 -4.60 15.47
CA PHE A 78 2.34 -3.97 15.66
C PHE A 78 1.26 -5.00 15.91
N SER A 79 0.14 -4.57 16.48
CA SER A 79 -1.07 -5.37 16.63
C SER A 79 -2.13 -4.94 15.64
N VAL A 80 -2.89 -5.92 15.16
CA VAL A 80 -4.13 -5.75 14.41
C VAL A 80 -5.28 -6.18 15.32
N SER A 81 -6.12 -5.24 15.72
CA SER A 81 -7.25 -5.50 16.60
C SER A 81 -8.57 -5.28 15.87
N SER A 82 -9.40 -6.31 15.82
CA SER A 82 -10.77 -6.29 15.27
C SER A 82 -11.77 -6.17 16.42
N VAL A 83 -12.25 -4.95 16.65
CA VAL A 83 -13.18 -4.63 17.75
C VAL A 83 -14.62 -4.97 17.35
N THR A 84 -15.01 -4.61 16.11
CA THR A 84 -16.35 -4.89 15.58
C THR A 84 -16.33 -5.63 14.24
N GLY A 85 -15.16 -5.95 13.68
CA GLY A 85 -15.03 -6.65 12.39
C GLY A 85 -15.26 -8.17 12.45
N GLY A 86 -15.26 -8.76 13.65
CA GLY A 86 -15.27 -10.21 13.84
C GLY A 86 -13.86 -10.82 13.75
N SER A 87 -13.77 -12.15 13.61
CA SER A 87 -12.47 -12.82 13.51
C SER A 87 -11.74 -12.41 12.24
N ILE A 88 -10.43 -12.15 12.39
CA ILE A 88 -9.51 -11.92 11.28
C ILE A 88 -9.19 -13.28 10.68
N SER A 89 -9.29 -13.39 9.36
CA SER A 89 -8.97 -14.62 8.61
C SER A 89 -7.67 -14.50 7.81
N ASN A 90 -7.39 -13.30 7.29
CA ASN A 90 -6.25 -13.02 6.43
C ASN A 90 -5.71 -11.60 6.63
N LEU A 91 -4.41 -11.46 6.42
CA LEU A 91 -3.69 -10.19 6.36
C LEU A 91 -2.79 -10.16 5.13
N TRP A 92 -2.74 -9.02 4.44
CA TRP A 92 -1.76 -8.75 3.39
C TRP A 92 -1.01 -7.47 3.71
N ILE A 93 0.32 -7.55 3.69
CA ILE A 93 1.21 -6.41 3.87
C ILE A 93 1.74 -6.03 2.50
N ILE A 94 1.43 -4.82 2.04
CA ILE A 94 1.72 -4.36 0.68
C ILE A 94 2.55 -3.08 0.77
N PRO A 95 3.69 -2.96 0.07
CA PRO A 95 4.47 -1.74 0.03
C PRO A 95 3.62 -0.56 -0.48
N GLY A 96 3.67 0.55 0.25
CA GLY A 96 2.90 1.75 -0.02
C GLY A 96 3.65 2.74 -0.89
N ASN A 97 2.98 3.24 -1.93
CA ASN A 97 3.41 4.39 -2.70
C ASN A 97 2.77 5.66 -2.12
N ALA A 98 3.52 6.34 -1.25
CA ALA A 98 3.07 7.55 -0.59
C ALA A 98 3.05 8.76 -1.54
N GLN A 99 1.89 9.37 -1.74
CA GLN A 99 1.70 10.48 -2.67
C GLN A 99 0.79 11.57 -2.07
N LYS A 100 1.17 12.84 -2.24
CA LYS A 100 0.38 14.02 -1.85
C LYS A 100 -0.72 14.36 -2.87
N VAL A 101 -1.48 13.36 -3.30
CA VAL A 101 -2.59 13.48 -4.24
C VAL A 101 -3.90 13.20 -3.52
N TYR A 102 -5.03 13.57 -4.15
CA TYR A 102 -6.37 13.29 -3.63
C TYR A 102 -6.65 13.82 -2.22
N GLN A 103 -6.00 14.93 -1.82
CA GLN A 103 -6.15 15.51 -0.48
C GLN A 103 -7.56 16.05 -0.21
N GLU A 104 -8.32 16.35 -1.27
CA GLU A 104 -9.71 16.84 -1.20
C GLU A 104 -10.75 15.71 -1.36
N VAL A 105 -10.33 14.45 -1.53
CA VAL A 105 -11.25 13.33 -1.76
C VAL A 105 -11.87 12.86 -0.44
N ASN A 106 -13.18 12.72 -0.39
CA ASN A 106 -13.85 12.07 0.73
C ASN A 106 -13.72 10.54 0.62
N PHE A 107 -12.67 9.98 1.21
CA PHE A 107 -12.42 8.54 1.17
C PHE A 107 -13.44 7.71 1.94
N LEU A 108 -14.13 8.27 2.94
CA LEU A 108 -15.19 7.57 3.66
C LEU A 108 -16.30 7.12 2.71
N THR A 109 -16.72 7.98 1.79
CA THR A 109 -17.74 7.63 0.79
C THR A 109 -17.14 6.91 -0.41
N THR A 110 -15.96 7.34 -0.87
CA THR A 110 -15.33 6.81 -2.09
C THR A 110 -14.95 5.33 -1.97
N LEU A 111 -14.53 4.89 -0.78
CA LEU A 111 -14.05 3.53 -0.56
C LEU A 111 -15.14 2.57 -0.04
N THR A 112 -16.37 3.04 0.14
CA THR A 112 -17.48 2.24 0.72
C THR A 112 -17.69 0.95 -0.09
N ASP A 113 -17.77 1.06 -1.42
CA ASP A 113 -18.04 -0.06 -2.34
C ASP A 113 -16.76 -0.65 -2.96
N VAL A 114 -15.60 -0.12 -2.62
CA VAL A 114 -14.32 -0.65 -3.11
C VAL A 114 -14.01 -1.96 -2.40
N ASN A 115 -13.78 -2.99 -3.21
CA ASN A 115 -13.30 -4.29 -2.80
C ASN A 115 -12.13 -4.69 -3.69
N TYR A 116 -11.24 -5.52 -3.16
CA TYR A 116 -10.12 -6.10 -3.89
C TYR A 116 -10.21 -7.60 -3.78
N GLU A 117 -9.92 -8.32 -4.86
CA GLU A 117 -9.87 -9.77 -4.84
C GLU A 117 -8.65 -10.24 -4.05
N ASP A 118 -8.81 -11.32 -3.28
CA ASP A 118 -7.72 -11.91 -2.49
C ASP A 118 -6.50 -12.24 -3.37
N ALA A 119 -6.74 -12.68 -4.62
CA ALA A 119 -5.69 -12.99 -5.58
C ALA A 119 -4.85 -11.76 -5.97
N ASP A 120 -5.49 -10.60 -6.14
CA ASP A 120 -4.80 -9.35 -6.49
C ASP A 120 -3.97 -8.85 -5.31
N LEU A 121 -4.52 -8.94 -4.09
CA LEU A 121 -3.80 -8.61 -2.86
C LEU A 121 -2.58 -9.53 -2.68
N THR A 122 -2.76 -10.84 -2.85
CA THR A 122 -1.66 -11.81 -2.75
C THR A 122 -0.58 -11.58 -3.81
N ALA A 123 -0.94 -11.15 -5.02
CA ALA A 123 0.01 -10.93 -6.11
C ALA A 123 1.00 -9.77 -5.83
N VAL A 124 0.61 -8.79 -5.00
CA VAL A 124 1.43 -7.59 -4.72
C VAL A 124 1.92 -7.50 -3.28
N ALA A 125 1.46 -8.38 -2.39
CA ALA A 125 1.88 -8.41 -1.00
C ALA A 125 3.33 -8.90 -0.86
N VAL A 126 4.07 -8.26 0.05
CA VAL A 126 5.38 -8.75 0.49
C VAL A 126 5.25 -9.77 1.63
N GLU A 127 4.11 -9.79 2.32
CA GLU A 127 3.78 -10.78 3.33
C GLU A 127 2.27 -11.09 3.28
N ASN A 128 1.90 -12.35 3.37
CA ASN A 128 0.52 -12.83 3.38
C ASN A 128 0.34 -13.85 4.50
N ILE A 129 -0.51 -13.52 5.47
CA ILE A 129 -0.79 -14.36 6.63
C ILE A 129 -2.24 -14.81 6.52
N SER A 130 -2.45 -16.13 6.45
CA SER A 130 -3.76 -16.73 6.22
C SER A 130 -4.09 -17.78 7.27
N GLY A 131 -5.37 -18.17 7.35
CA GLY A 131 -5.84 -19.16 8.31
C GLY A 131 -5.84 -18.65 9.75
N ILE A 132 -5.88 -17.33 9.93
CA ILE A 132 -5.99 -16.69 11.24
C ILE A 132 -7.38 -17.00 11.80
N ASN A 133 -7.47 -17.16 13.12
CA ASN A 133 -8.75 -17.22 13.83
C ASN A 133 -8.61 -16.51 15.18
N GLY A 134 -8.65 -15.17 15.13
CA GLY A 134 -8.53 -14.33 16.31
C GLY A 134 -9.00 -12.91 16.04
N THR A 135 -9.22 -12.15 17.10
CA THR A 135 -9.64 -10.73 17.03
C THR A 135 -8.52 -9.77 17.38
N ASP A 136 -7.38 -10.27 17.87
CA ASP A 136 -6.22 -9.47 18.21
C ASP A 136 -4.97 -10.28 17.85
N ILE A 137 -4.17 -9.76 16.92
CA ILE A 137 -3.04 -10.47 16.31
C ILE A 137 -1.82 -9.57 16.34
N THR A 138 -0.72 -10.06 16.89
CA THR A 138 0.57 -9.38 16.81
C THR A 138 1.30 -9.82 15.54
N ILE A 139 1.78 -8.83 14.79
CA ILE A 139 2.55 -8.99 13.56
C ILE A 139 3.96 -8.48 13.83
N ASN A 140 4.96 -9.23 13.36
CA ASN A 140 6.37 -8.85 13.42
C ASN A 140 6.90 -8.73 12.00
N LEU A 141 7.31 -7.52 11.61
CA LEU A 141 7.93 -7.22 10.34
C LEU A 141 9.36 -6.68 10.50
N GLU A 142 10.10 -7.06 11.55
CA GLU A 142 11.45 -6.56 11.86
C GLU A 142 12.45 -6.65 10.68
N ASN A 143 12.27 -7.64 9.80
CA ASN A 143 13.16 -7.89 8.66
C ASN A 143 12.77 -7.10 7.38
N PHE A 144 11.71 -6.29 7.44
CA PHE A 144 11.25 -5.49 6.31
C PHE A 144 11.93 -4.12 6.30
N SER A 145 12.00 -3.47 5.14
CA SER A 145 12.54 -2.12 5.04
C SER A 145 11.58 -1.09 5.66
N SER A 146 12.13 -0.07 6.32
CA SER A 146 11.35 1.10 6.74
C SER A 146 10.63 1.74 5.55
N GLY A 147 9.46 2.31 5.80
CA GLY A 147 8.66 2.99 4.79
C GLY A 147 7.16 2.82 4.98
N TYR A 148 6.40 3.34 4.01
CA TYR A 148 4.95 3.23 4.01
C TYR A 148 4.50 1.87 3.50
N TYR A 149 3.46 1.33 4.12
CA TYR A 149 2.78 0.10 3.75
C TYR A 149 1.28 0.30 3.82
N ARG A 150 0.54 -0.54 3.10
CA ARG A 150 -0.88 -0.78 3.34
C ARG A 150 -1.06 -2.18 3.88
N VAL A 151 -1.83 -2.25 4.96
CA VAL A 151 -2.18 -3.51 5.60
C VAL A 151 -3.64 -3.76 5.30
N PHE A 152 -3.92 -4.79 4.51
CA PHE A 152 -5.28 -5.25 4.23
C PHE A 152 -5.65 -6.36 5.20
N ILE A 153 -6.85 -6.29 5.75
CA ILE A 153 -7.35 -7.18 6.80
C ILE A 153 -8.70 -7.74 6.38
N LYS A 154 -8.77 -9.06 6.20
CA LYS A 154 -10.03 -9.75 5.95
C LYS A 154 -10.61 -10.23 7.27
N THR A 155 -11.87 -9.88 7.46
CA THR A 155 -12.67 -10.31 8.62
C THR A 155 -14.00 -10.90 8.16
N ALA A 156 -14.77 -11.45 9.09
CA ALA A 156 -16.16 -11.87 8.84
C ALA A 156 -17.04 -10.74 8.27
N ASN A 157 -16.74 -9.49 8.60
CA ASN A 157 -17.50 -8.31 8.13
C ASN A 157 -16.93 -7.69 6.85
N GLY A 158 -15.98 -8.36 6.18
CA GLY A 158 -15.41 -7.94 4.92
C GLY A 158 -13.97 -7.45 5.03
N LEU A 159 -13.53 -6.77 3.97
CA LEU A 159 -12.16 -6.28 3.80
C LEU A 159 -12.02 -4.87 4.37
N SER A 160 -10.99 -4.67 5.18
CA SER A 160 -10.54 -3.38 5.71
C SER A 160 -9.09 -3.13 5.31
N TRP A 161 -8.63 -1.88 5.38
CA TRP A 161 -7.21 -1.55 5.28
C TRP A 161 -6.86 -0.27 6.02
N GLU A 162 -5.65 -0.25 6.58
CA GLU A 162 -5.03 0.96 7.15
C GLU A 162 -3.64 1.19 6.51
N ASN A 163 -3.22 2.45 6.52
CA ASN A 163 -1.87 2.85 6.11
C ASN A 163 -0.95 2.76 7.32
N LEU A 164 0.20 2.12 7.18
CA LEU A 164 1.20 1.88 8.23
C LEU A 164 2.54 2.49 7.81
N PHE A 165 3.28 3.03 8.76
CA PHE A 165 4.70 3.32 8.55
C PHE A 165 5.55 2.37 9.41
N LEU A 166 6.38 1.56 8.76
CA LEU A 166 7.40 0.75 9.43
C LEU A 166 8.65 1.58 9.66
N ASN A 167 9.13 1.61 10.90
CA ASN A 167 10.33 2.37 11.30
C ASN A 167 11.45 1.45 11.81
N ASN A 168 11.69 0.34 11.12
CA ASN A 168 12.62 -0.72 11.53
C ASN A 168 14.07 -0.24 11.64
N ASP A 169 14.46 0.74 10.83
CA ASP A 169 15.78 1.38 10.91
C ASP A 169 15.91 2.36 12.09
N GLY A 170 14.80 2.71 12.75
CA GLY A 170 14.76 3.61 13.90
C GLY A 170 15.19 5.04 13.59
N ASN A 171 15.38 5.39 12.31
CA ASN A 171 15.96 6.67 11.91
C ASN A 171 14.89 7.71 11.55
N THR A 172 13.65 7.28 11.29
CA THR A 172 12.57 8.21 10.95
C THR A 172 11.89 8.68 12.23
N SER A 173 11.93 9.98 12.50
CA SER A 173 11.21 10.57 13.61
C SER A 173 9.74 10.81 13.25
N ILE A 174 8.90 11.03 14.27
CA ILE A 174 7.51 11.47 14.05
C ILE A 174 7.46 12.80 13.27
N GLN A 175 8.42 13.70 13.52
CA GLN A 175 8.49 14.98 12.81
C GLN A 175 8.78 14.79 11.32
N ASP A 176 9.62 13.81 10.95
CA ASP A 176 9.91 13.51 9.54
C ASP A 176 8.66 13.01 8.80
N ILE A 177 7.85 12.18 9.47
CA ILE A 177 6.56 11.70 8.94
C ILE A 177 5.58 12.87 8.79
N GLU A 178 5.47 13.72 9.80
CA GLU A 178 4.62 14.90 9.75
C GLU A 178 5.04 15.85 8.62
N ASP A 179 6.33 16.17 8.51
CA ASP A 179 6.87 17.09 7.50
C ASP A 179 6.76 16.51 6.09
N PHE A 180 6.81 15.18 5.95
CA PHE A 180 6.47 14.54 4.70
C PHE A 180 5.03 14.81 4.30
N TRP A 181 4.05 14.91 5.20
CA TRP A 181 2.63 15.05 4.84
C TRP A 181 2.08 16.48 4.85
N LYS A 182 2.80 17.44 5.45
CA LYS A 182 2.51 18.87 5.32
C LYS A 182 2.69 19.36 3.88
#